data_AF-A0A151S838-F1
#
_entry.id   AF-A0A151S838-F1
#
_cell.length_a   1.000
_cell.length_b   1.000
_cell.length_c   1.000
_cell.angle_alpha   90.00
_cell.angle_beta   90.00
_cell.angle_gamma   90.00
#
_symmetry.space_group_name_H-M   'P 1'
#
loop_
_entity.id
_entity.type
_entity.pdbx_description
1 polymer ?
#
loop_
_entity_poly.entity_id
_entity_poly.type
_entity_poly.pdbx_seq_one_letter_code
_entity_poly.pdbx_strand_id
1 'polypeptide(L)'
;MVSTGPDPIYESPDESPIQSPRNRTIKPTRGPWFTLDDIDPSQWRSRLIEFGVWLDTRFMKGDTESFKIIEEFGCRMTGILKEWYANLGPVGQNTFHELGNTVAVLSALHEKFIYFFIIKQVLSKSSADSYLSID
;
A
#
# COMPACT_ATOMS: atom_id res chain seq x y z
N MET A 1 20.69 63.88 12.81
CA MET A 1 21.41 62.61 12.99
C MET A 1 20.51 61.74 13.86
N VAL A 2 19.54 61.04 13.28
CA VAL A 2 19.58 59.71 12.63
C VAL A 2 19.36 58.57 13.63
N SER A 3 18.13 58.05 13.58
CA SER A 3 17.65 56.69 13.90
C SER A 3 18.22 55.96 15.12
N THR A 4 17.42 55.94 16.20
CA THR A 4 17.38 54.80 17.12
C THR A 4 16.78 53.62 16.35
N GLY A 5 17.60 52.58 16.15
CA GLY A 5 17.29 51.45 15.27
C GLY A 5 16.11 50.61 15.74
N PRO A 6 15.40 49.94 14.82
CA PRO A 6 14.37 48.96 15.17
C PRO A 6 15.02 47.72 15.80
N ASP A 7 14.42 47.23 16.88
CA ASP A 7 14.73 45.93 17.47
C ASP A 7 14.65 44.84 16.38
N PRO A 8 15.67 43.98 16.23
CA PRO A 8 15.60 42.89 15.27
C PRO A 8 14.51 41.92 15.74
N ILE A 9 13.45 41.86 14.94
CA ILE A 9 12.45 40.79 14.97
C ILE A 9 13.21 39.47 14.97
N TYR A 10 13.02 38.67 16.01
CA TYR A 10 13.53 37.32 16.10
C TYR A 10 12.89 36.49 14.99
N GLU A 11 13.50 36.51 13.81
CA GLU A 11 13.22 35.57 12.73
C GLU A 11 13.89 34.26 13.14
N SER A 12 13.22 33.48 13.98
CA SER A 12 13.53 32.06 14.11
C SER A 12 13.29 31.47 12.72
N PRO A 13 14.31 30.96 12.02
CA PRO A 13 14.05 30.20 10.81
C PRO A 13 13.21 29.02 11.26
N ASP A 14 12.00 28.94 10.70
CA ASP A 14 11.17 27.76 10.69
C ASP A 14 12.09 26.54 10.62
N GLU A 15 12.11 25.75 11.69
CA GLU A 15 12.82 24.47 11.75
C GLU A 15 12.16 23.58 10.71
N SER A 16 12.60 23.73 9.47
CA SER A 16 12.22 22.87 8.36
C SER A 16 12.56 21.46 8.80
N PRO A 17 11.58 20.56 8.93
CA PRO A 17 11.88 19.20 9.33
C PRO A 17 12.84 18.65 8.27
N ILE A 18 14.05 18.32 8.73
CA ILE A 18 15.11 17.70 7.96
C ILE A 18 14.46 16.58 7.15
N GLN A 19 14.28 16.82 5.85
CA GLN A 19 13.83 15.78 4.94
C GLN A 19 14.98 14.79 4.84
N SER A 20 14.93 13.78 5.71
CA SER A 20 15.74 12.57 5.58
C SER A 20 15.60 12.06 4.14
N PRO A 21 16.70 11.78 3.42
CA PRO A 21 16.64 11.23 2.08
C PRO A 21 16.32 9.73 2.19
N ARG A 22 15.11 9.41 2.64
CA ARG A 22 14.61 8.04 2.64
C ARG A 22 13.60 7.92 1.52
N ASN A 23 14.14 7.57 0.36
CA ASN A 23 13.43 6.90 -0.72
C ASN A 23 12.10 7.57 -1.07
N ARG A 24 12.16 8.67 -1.83
CA ARG A 24 10.97 9.24 -2.49
C ARG A 24 10.51 8.25 -3.57
N THR A 25 9.87 7.16 -3.14
CA THR A 25 8.80 6.58 -3.95
C THR A 25 7.82 7.72 -4.12
N ILE A 26 7.70 8.24 -5.34
CA ILE A 26 6.78 9.33 -5.67
C ILE A 26 5.42 8.87 -5.17
N LYS A 27 4.96 9.41 -4.02
CA LYS A 27 3.62 9.17 -3.52
C LYS A 27 2.70 9.65 -4.64
N PRO A 28 1.89 8.80 -5.30
CA PRO A 28 0.84 9.31 -6.17
C PRO A 28 -0.07 10.21 -5.34
N THR A 29 0.10 11.52 -5.49
CA THR A 29 -0.45 12.58 -4.62
C THR A 29 -1.96 12.78 -4.78
N ARG A 30 -2.66 11.90 -5.50
CA ARG A 30 -4.05 12.13 -5.89
C ARG A 30 -4.86 10.84 -5.88
N GLY A 31 -5.42 10.50 -4.73
CA GLY A 31 -6.55 9.57 -4.59
C GLY A 31 -6.36 8.53 -3.49
N PRO A 32 -7.32 7.60 -3.33
CA PRO A 32 -7.32 6.66 -2.20
C PRO A 32 -6.10 5.74 -2.23
N TRP A 33 -5.56 5.47 -1.05
CA TRP A 33 -4.46 4.52 -0.83
C TRP A 33 -5.02 3.15 -0.49
N PHE A 34 -4.41 2.09 -1.04
CA PHE A 34 -4.82 0.72 -0.78
C PHE A 34 -3.92 0.10 0.28
N THR A 35 -4.43 0.09 1.51
CA THR A 35 -3.73 -0.41 2.69
C THR A 35 -4.56 -1.50 3.38
N LEU A 36 -3.86 -2.49 3.94
CA LEU A 36 -4.41 -3.50 4.84
C LEU A 36 -3.76 -3.45 6.23
N ASP A 37 -2.74 -2.62 6.42
CA ASP A 37 -1.94 -2.54 7.65
C ASP A 37 -2.78 -2.05 8.85
N ASP A 38 -3.80 -1.24 8.59
CA ASP A 38 -4.68 -0.66 9.61
C ASP A 38 -5.89 -1.55 9.96
N ILE A 39 -5.99 -2.73 9.34
CA ILE A 39 -7.17 -3.59 9.44
C ILE A 39 -6.75 -5.00 9.91
N ASP A 40 -7.55 -5.58 10.81
CA ASP A 40 -7.32 -6.96 11.24
C ASP A 40 -7.43 -7.96 10.08
N PRO A 41 -6.62 -9.03 10.06
CA PRO A 41 -6.66 -10.05 9.00
C PRO A 41 -8.04 -10.68 8.76
N SER A 42 -8.89 -10.73 9.78
CA SER A 42 -10.27 -11.20 9.69
C SER A 42 -11.14 -10.32 8.78
N GLN A 43 -10.83 -9.03 8.69
CA GLN A 43 -11.59 -8.02 7.94
C GLN A 43 -10.97 -7.68 6.57
N TRP A 44 -9.80 -8.23 6.24
CA TRP A 44 -9.15 -8.00 4.93
C TRP A 44 -10.03 -8.37 3.74
N ARG A 45 -10.86 -9.42 3.86
CA ARG A 45 -11.83 -9.79 2.83
C ARG A 45 -12.81 -8.64 2.55
N SER A 46 -13.36 -8.02 3.59
CA SER A 46 -14.27 -6.88 3.46
C SER A 46 -13.56 -5.70 2.81
N ARG A 47 -12.29 -5.45 3.18
CA ARG A 47 -11.50 -4.38 2.58
C ARG A 47 -11.19 -4.60 1.10
N LEU A 48 -10.98 -5.84 0.67
CA LEU A 48 -10.83 -6.18 -0.75
C LEU A 48 -12.07 -5.82 -1.57
N ILE A 49 -13.28 -5.91 -0.99
CA ILE A 49 -14.51 -5.51 -1.68
C ILE A 49 -14.49 -4.01 -1.98
N GLU A 50 -14.00 -3.18 -1.04
CA GLU A 50 -13.85 -1.74 -1.28
C GLU A 50 -12.84 -1.44 -2.40
N PHE A 51 -11.75 -2.21 -2.50
CA PHE A 51 -10.81 -2.11 -3.61
C PHE A 51 -11.48 -2.47 -4.93
N GLY A 52 -12.36 -3.48 -4.89
CA GLY A 52 -13.21 -3.89 -6.01
C GLY A 52 -14.08 -2.77 -6.55
N VAL A 53 -14.79 -2.06 -5.67
CA VAL A 53 -15.65 -0.93 -6.06
C VAL A 53 -14.85 0.14 -6.79
N TRP A 54 -13.62 0.42 -6.34
CA TRP A 54 -12.75 1.38 -7.03
C TRP A 54 -12.32 0.87 -8.40
N LEU A 55 -11.91 -0.40 -8.51
CA LEU A 55 -11.52 -1.02 -9.77
C LEU A 55 -12.68 -1.04 -10.76
N ASP A 56 -13.87 -1.47 -10.34
CA ASP A 56 -15.08 -1.48 -11.16
C ASP A 56 -15.40 -0.09 -11.69
N THR A 57 -15.33 0.93 -10.84
CA THR A 57 -15.54 2.33 -11.27
C THR A 57 -14.55 2.75 -12.36
N ARG A 58 -13.30 2.29 -12.30
CA ARG A 58 -12.29 2.59 -13.33
C ARG A 58 -12.52 1.79 -14.61
N PHE A 59 -12.81 0.51 -14.52
CA PHE A 59 -13.09 -0.33 -15.68
C PHE A 59 -14.38 0.10 -16.41
N MET A 60 -15.40 0.54 -15.68
CA MET A 60 -16.67 1.00 -16.26
C MET A 60 -16.56 2.32 -17.03
N LYS A 61 -15.57 3.17 -16.74
CA LYS A 61 -15.36 4.40 -17.51
C LYS A 61 -14.94 4.13 -18.96
N GLY A 62 -14.31 2.98 -19.23
CA GLY A 62 -13.97 2.52 -20.58
C GLY A 62 -13.01 3.42 -21.37
N ASP A 63 -12.48 4.47 -20.74
CA ASP A 63 -11.59 5.48 -21.31
C ASP A 63 -10.11 5.15 -21.10
N THR A 64 -9.81 4.17 -20.24
CA THR A 64 -8.47 3.79 -19.83
C THR A 64 -8.25 2.29 -20.06
N GLU A 65 -7.10 1.94 -20.62
CA GLU A 65 -6.71 0.53 -20.82
C GLU A 65 -6.58 -0.20 -19.46
N SER A 66 -7.05 -1.45 -19.41
CA SER A 66 -7.01 -2.30 -18.22
C SER A 66 -5.65 -2.33 -17.53
N PHE A 67 -4.58 -2.42 -18.33
CA PHE A 67 -3.20 -2.39 -17.86
C PHE A 67 -2.90 -1.14 -17.04
N LYS A 68 -3.26 0.05 -17.53
CA LYS A 68 -3.00 1.33 -16.84
C LYS A 68 -3.82 1.47 -15.56
N ILE A 69 -5.05 0.94 -15.54
CA ILE A 69 -5.89 0.92 -14.34
C ILE A 69 -5.22 0.09 -13.25
N ILE A 70 -4.67 -1.07 -13.60
CA ILE A 70 -4.01 -1.96 -12.63
C ILE A 70 -2.64 -1.44 -12.23
N GLU A 71 -1.91 -0.84 -13.16
CA GLU A 71 -0.67 -0.14 -12.84
C GLU A 71 -0.93 0.99 -11.82
N GLU A 72 -2.00 1.77 -12.03
CA GLU A 72 -2.43 2.80 -11.08
C GLU A 72 -2.79 2.19 -9.71
N PHE A 73 -3.51 1.08 -9.72
CA PHE A 73 -3.86 0.33 -8.51
C PHE A 73 -2.61 -0.16 -7.75
N GLY A 74 -1.66 -0.80 -8.43
CA GLY A 74 -0.39 -1.26 -7.87
C GLY A 74 0.52 -0.14 -7.36
N CYS A 75 0.49 1.02 -8.01
CA CYS A 75 1.18 2.24 -7.56
C CYS A 75 0.62 2.81 -6.26
N ARG A 76 -0.68 2.60 -6.00
CA ARG A 76 -1.41 3.07 -4.82
C ARG A 76 -1.41 2.09 -3.64
N MET A 77 -0.90 0.87 -3.84
CA MET A 77 -0.71 -0.10 -2.75
C MET A 77 0.34 0.39 -1.75
N THR A 78 0.10 0.15 -0.46
CA THR A 78 1.02 0.50 0.63
C THR A 78 1.27 -0.68 1.58
N GLY A 79 2.27 -0.53 2.45
CA GLY A 79 2.63 -1.47 3.52
C GLY A 79 2.72 -2.93 3.06
N ILE A 80 2.08 -3.84 3.79
CA ILE A 80 2.13 -5.29 3.51
C ILE A 80 1.67 -5.66 2.10
N LEU A 81 0.73 -4.89 1.53
CA LEU A 81 0.24 -5.12 0.17
C LEU A 81 1.29 -4.74 -0.87
N LYS A 82 2.01 -3.64 -0.63
CA LYS A 82 3.10 -3.20 -1.50
C LYS A 82 4.30 -4.14 -1.43
N GLU A 83 4.61 -4.64 -0.23
CA GLU A 83 5.66 -5.62 -0.04
C GLU A 83 5.34 -6.93 -0.77
N TRP A 84 4.11 -7.45 -0.64
CA TRP A 84 3.66 -8.60 -1.40
C TRP A 84 3.78 -8.38 -2.91
N TYR A 85 3.35 -7.21 -3.40
CA TYR A 85 3.44 -6.87 -4.82
C TYR A 85 4.89 -6.85 -5.32
N ALA A 86 5.82 -6.33 -4.52
CA ALA A 86 7.26 -6.38 -4.81
C ALA A 86 7.80 -7.83 -4.84
N ASN A 87 7.31 -8.68 -3.95
CA ASN A 87 7.74 -10.08 -3.82
C ASN A 87 7.24 -11.00 -4.95
N LEU A 88 6.27 -10.57 -5.78
CA LEU A 88 5.86 -11.32 -6.97
C LEU A 88 6.97 -11.41 -8.04
N GLY A 89 7.96 -10.51 -7.97
CA GLY A 89 9.00 -10.38 -8.99
C GLY A 89 8.47 -9.84 -10.34
N PRO A 90 9.35 -9.57 -11.31
CA PRO A 90 8.96 -8.92 -12.57
C PRO A 90 7.91 -9.70 -13.37
N VAL A 91 8.02 -11.02 -13.39
CA VAL A 91 7.09 -11.90 -14.11
C VAL A 91 5.72 -11.87 -13.44
N GLY A 92 5.65 -12.02 -12.11
CA GLY A 92 4.39 -12.01 -11.39
C GLY A 92 3.70 -10.64 -11.41
N GLN A 93 4.46 -9.55 -11.39
CA GLN A 93 3.95 -8.19 -11.58
C GLN A 93 3.36 -7.99 -12.99
N ASN A 94 4.06 -8.47 -14.03
CA ASN A 94 3.55 -8.40 -15.40
C ASN A 94 2.24 -9.20 -15.55
N THR A 95 2.20 -10.43 -15.04
CA THR A 95 0.97 -11.24 -15.02
C THR A 95 -0.15 -10.56 -14.23
N PHE A 96 0.17 -9.86 -13.15
CA PHE A 96 -0.82 -9.11 -12.38
C PHE A 96 -1.36 -7.89 -13.16
N HIS A 97 -0.51 -7.18 -13.89
CA HIS A 97 -0.93 -6.06 -14.75
C HIS A 97 -1.76 -6.51 -15.97
N GLU A 98 -1.55 -7.74 -16.45
CA GLU A 98 -2.32 -8.34 -17.55
C GLU A 98 -3.73 -8.78 -17.14
N LEU A 99 -4.11 -8.70 -15.85
CA LEU A 99 -5.45 -9.05 -15.40
C LEU A 99 -6.47 -8.11 -16.06
N GLY A 100 -7.46 -8.66 -16.77
CA GLY A 100 -8.33 -7.82 -17.60
C GLY A 100 -9.49 -7.15 -16.86
N ASN A 101 -9.76 -7.53 -15.61
CA ASN A 101 -10.98 -7.16 -14.89
C ASN A 101 -10.81 -7.20 -13.36
N THR A 102 -11.73 -6.55 -12.65
CA THR A 102 -11.76 -6.49 -11.17
C THR A 102 -11.74 -7.85 -10.50
N VAL A 103 -12.56 -8.80 -10.98
CA VAL A 103 -12.70 -10.13 -10.37
C VAL A 103 -11.36 -10.85 -10.37
N ALA A 104 -10.61 -10.79 -11.47
CA ALA A 104 -9.31 -11.39 -11.60
C ALA A 104 -8.27 -10.76 -10.64
N VAL A 105 -8.27 -9.43 -10.52
CA VAL A 105 -7.39 -8.69 -9.59
C VAL A 105 -7.71 -9.06 -8.13
N LEU A 106 -8.98 -9.05 -7.75
CA LEU A 106 -9.40 -9.43 -6.39
C LEU A 106 -9.14 -10.90 -6.09
N SER A 107 -9.32 -11.79 -7.06
CA SER A 107 -9.01 -13.21 -6.90
C SER A 107 -7.52 -13.42 -6.69
N ALA A 108 -6.66 -12.73 -7.44
CA ALA A 108 -5.23 -12.77 -7.24
C ALA A 108 -4.83 -12.30 -5.83
N LEU A 109 -5.41 -11.18 -5.35
CA LEU A 109 -5.18 -10.72 -3.98
C LEU A 109 -5.71 -11.72 -2.94
N HIS A 110 -6.86 -12.31 -3.17
CA HIS A 110 -7.44 -13.28 -2.25
C HIS A 110 -6.61 -14.56 -2.16
N GLU A 111 -6.29 -15.16 -3.29
CA GLU A 111 -5.57 -16.43 -3.37
C GLU A 111 -4.09 -16.31 -3.03
N LYS A 112 -3.43 -15.28 -3.57
CA LYS A 112 -1.96 -15.17 -3.47
C LYS A 112 -1.50 -14.37 -2.26
N PHE A 113 -2.33 -13.47 -1.73
CA PHE A 113 -1.98 -12.68 -0.55
C PHE A 113 -2.66 -13.22 0.71
N ILE A 114 -3.99 -13.34 0.76
CA ILE A 114 -4.68 -13.75 2.00
C ILE A 114 -4.33 -15.18 2.39
N TYR A 115 -4.39 -16.16 1.48
CA TYR A 115 -4.02 -17.53 1.83
C TYR A 115 -2.55 -17.64 2.24
N PHE A 116 -1.64 -16.97 1.52
CA PHE A 116 -0.23 -16.97 1.88
C PHE A 116 -0.01 -16.39 3.29
N PHE A 117 -0.65 -15.27 3.60
CA PHE A 117 -0.51 -14.61 4.90
C PHE A 117 -1.13 -15.43 6.03
N ILE A 118 -2.34 -15.98 5.86
CA ILE A 118 -2.99 -16.82 6.86
C ILE A 118 -2.15 -18.08 7.12
N ILE A 119 -1.65 -18.74 6.08
CA ILE A 119 -0.78 -19.92 6.23
C ILE A 119 0.49 -19.54 6.99
N LYS A 120 1.15 -18.43 6.64
CA LYS A 120 2.31 -17.93 7.39
C LYS A 120 1.99 -17.64 8.85
N GLN A 121 0.84 -17.04 9.14
CA GLN A 121 0.44 -16.73 10.51
C GLN A 121 0.12 -17.99 11.33
N VAL A 122 -0.52 -18.99 10.73
CA VAL A 122 -0.81 -20.29 11.36
C VAL A 122 0.48 -21.07 11.62
N LEU A 123 1.38 -21.15 10.63
CA LEU A 123 2.68 -21.80 10.79
C LEU A 123 3.55 -21.10 11.86
N SER A 124 3.50 -19.78 11.93
CA SER A 124 4.21 -19.01 12.95
C SER A 124 3.68 -19.29 14.37
N LYS A 125 2.36 -19.39 14.55
CA LYS A 125 1.75 -19.72 15.85
C LYS A 125 2.07 -21.15 16.28
N SER A 126 1.95 -22.11 15.37
CA SER A 126 2.31 -23.51 15.62
C SER A 126 3.77 -23.68 16.04
N SER A 127 4.68 -22.87 15.50
CA SER A 127 6.08 -22.86 15.92
C SER A 127 6.23 -22.33 17.34
N ALA A 128 5.58 -21.21 17.69
CA ALA A 128 5.67 -20.61 19.03
C ALA A 128 5.10 -21.53 20.14
N ASP A 129 3.98 -22.20 19.88
CA ASP A 129 3.34 -23.10 20.85
C ASP A 129 4.22 -24.33 21.18
N SER A 130 5.05 -24.77 20.22
CA SER A 130 5.97 -25.89 20.44
C SER A 130 7.12 -25.58 21.41
N TYR A 131 7.43 -24.29 21.63
CA TYR A 131 8.44 -23.85 22.60
C TYR A 131 7.87 -23.65 24.01
N LEU A 132 6.56 -23.43 24.15
CA LEU A 132 5.90 -23.27 25.46
C LEU A 132 5.49 -24.60 26.12
N SER A 133 5.64 -25.72 25.43
CA SER A 133 5.24 -27.05 25.93
C SER A 133 6.41 -27.87 26.52
N ILE A 134 7.55 -27.23 26.78
CA ILE A 134 8.76 -27.83 27.37
C ILE A 134 9.00 -27.22 28.76
N ASP A 135 8.08 -27.45 29.71
CA ASP A 135 8.27 -27.23 31.15
C ASP A 135 7.53 -28.33 31.94
#